data_AF-A0A947QLM2-F1
#
_entry.id   AF-A0A947QLM2-F1
#
_cell.length_a   1.000
_cell.length_b   1.000
_cell.length_c   1.000
_cell.angle_alpha   90.00
_cell.angle_beta   90.00
_cell.angle_gamma   90.00
#
_symmetry.space_group_name_H-M   'P 1'
#
loop_
_entity.id
_entity.type
_entity.pdbx_description
1 polymer ?
#
loop_
_entity_poly.entity_id
_entity_poly.type
_entity_poly.pdbx_seq_one_letter_code
_entity_poly.pdbx_strand_id
1 'polypeptide(L)'
;MFFYKNKQLYCENVPIEKIISKTGTPTYIYSKNKIIENLNAYEKAFSPVSHTLCYAVKANTNLSVCKTIFAQGAGADVVSGGELYIALKAGAQPGKIVFAGVGKTREEIRYAIRSKILMFNAESVQEIALINKIAKQEKTKVRLAIRINPHVDAHTHKYITTGKSESKFGISYKRAFETYLLAGKYGNLKLSGIHCHIGSQITSTFRLMAKRMAELFIKLQHAGINIEYLDIGGGLGIKYHNEIPPAPGALAKEVLALLKP
;
A
#
# COMPACT_ATOMS: atom_id res chain seq x y z
N MET A 1 -14.12 -4.55 19.14
CA MET A 1 -15.05 -3.42 19.04
C MET A 1 -15.09 -2.71 20.38
N PHE A 2 -15.20 -1.38 20.41
CA PHE A 2 -15.40 -0.64 21.65
C PHE A 2 -16.88 -0.29 21.81
N PHE A 3 -17.47 -0.52 22.97
CA PHE A 3 -18.87 -0.23 23.23
C PHE A 3 -19.14 -0.07 24.74
N TYR A 4 -20.22 0.63 25.06
CA TYR A 4 -20.71 0.73 26.44
C TYR A 4 -21.71 -0.37 26.75
N LYS A 5 -21.56 -0.99 27.91
CA LYS A 5 -22.54 -1.90 28.51
C LYS A 5 -22.71 -1.53 29.97
N ASN A 6 -23.95 -1.26 30.40
CA ASN A 6 -24.26 -0.82 31.77
C ASN A 6 -23.36 0.34 32.25
N LYS A 7 -23.19 1.38 31.43
CA LYS A 7 -22.32 2.56 31.66
C LYS A 7 -20.82 2.29 31.79
N GLN A 8 -20.35 1.05 31.61
CA GLN A 8 -18.92 0.71 31.60
C GLN A 8 -18.44 0.52 30.16
N LEU A 9 -17.24 1.02 29.84
CA LEU A 9 -16.63 0.86 28.52
C LEU A 9 -15.92 -0.49 28.41
N TYR A 10 -16.14 -1.18 27.30
CA TYR A 10 -15.54 -2.48 26.97
C TYR A 10 -14.70 -2.37 25.70
N CYS A 11 -13.61 -3.14 25.65
CA CYS A 11 -13.00 -3.58 24.40
C CYS A 11 -13.32 -5.06 24.22
N GLU A 12 -14.14 -5.39 23.22
CA GLU A 12 -14.65 -6.75 23.02
C GLU A 12 -15.37 -7.23 24.30
N ASN A 13 -14.97 -8.35 24.89
CA ASN A 13 -15.57 -8.89 26.10
C ASN A 13 -14.84 -8.46 27.40
N VAL A 14 -13.91 -7.50 27.34
CA VAL A 14 -13.09 -7.09 28.49
C VAL A 14 -13.42 -5.64 28.89
N PRO A 15 -13.77 -5.38 30.17
CA PRO A 15 -13.91 -4.01 30.67
C PRO A 15 -12.58 -3.26 30.60
N ILE A 16 -12.59 -2.02 30.13
CA ILE A 16 -11.37 -1.20 30.03
C ILE A 16 -10.71 -1.00 31.40
N GLU A 17 -11.50 -0.83 32.46
CA GLU A 17 -11.02 -0.72 33.85
C GLU A 17 -10.16 -1.91 34.28
N LYS A 18 -10.49 -3.13 33.83
CA LYS A 18 -9.71 -4.34 34.10
C LYS A 18 -8.37 -4.35 33.37
N ILE A 19 -8.29 -3.69 32.22
CA ILE A 19 -7.04 -3.55 31.46
C ILE A 19 -6.15 -2.51 32.15
N ILE A 20 -6.67 -1.30 32.39
CA ILE A 20 -5.89 -0.20 32.97
C ILE A 20 -5.44 -0.47 34.41
N SER A 21 -6.22 -1.22 35.20
CA SER A 21 -5.78 -1.63 36.56
C SER A 21 -4.55 -2.54 36.53
N LYS A 22 -4.32 -3.25 35.43
CA LYS A 22 -3.14 -4.11 35.24
C LYS A 22 -1.99 -3.40 34.55
N THR A 23 -2.26 -2.49 33.62
CA THR A 23 -1.24 -1.88 32.76
C THR A 23 -0.87 -0.45 33.15
N GLY A 24 -1.68 0.20 33.98
CA GLY A 24 -1.57 1.64 34.27
C GLY A 24 -2.03 2.52 33.10
N THR A 25 -1.82 3.83 33.22
CA THR A 25 -2.10 4.82 32.17
C THR A 25 -0.89 5.74 31.96
N PRO A 26 -0.64 6.22 30.72
CA PRO A 26 -1.41 5.99 29.49
C PRO A 26 -1.25 4.56 28.91
N THR A 27 -2.31 4.01 28.33
CA THR A 27 -2.31 2.69 27.66
C THR A 27 -3.02 2.77 26.32
N TYR A 28 -2.41 2.21 25.26
CA TYR A 28 -3.09 1.93 24.00
C TYR A 28 -3.76 0.55 24.04
N ILE A 29 -5.03 0.50 23.64
CA ILE A 29 -5.83 -0.73 23.62
C ILE A 29 -6.28 -0.98 22.18
N TYR A 30 -6.03 -2.18 21.68
CA TYR A 30 -6.39 -2.59 20.32
C TYR A 30 -7.41 -3.72 20.38
N SER A 31 -8.43 -3.64 19.52
CA SER A 31 -9.36 -4.75 19.31
C SER A 31 -8.87 -5.63 18.17
N LYS A 32 -8.50 -6.87 18.50
CA LYS A 32 -8.12 -7.90 17.51
C LYS A 32 -9.27 -8.17 16.53
N ASN A 33 -10.49 -8.35 17.05
CA ASN A 33 -11.65 -8.65 16.21
C ASN A 33 -11.95 -7.51 15.24
N LYS A 34 -11.76 -6.25 15.64
CA LYS A 34 -11.98 -5.11 14.74
C LYS A 34 -10.93 -5.05 13.63
N ILE A 35 -9.68 -5.40 13.92
CA ILE A 35 -8.61 -5.50 12.89
C ILE A 35 -9.00 -6.57 11.85
N ILE A 36 -9.41 -7.75 12.31
CA ILE A 36 -9.80 -8.86 11.43
C ILE A 36 -11.05 -8.51 10.61
N GLU A 37 -12.07 -7.92 11.25
CA GLU A 37 -13.30 -7.46 10.58
C GLU A 37 -12.99 -6.46 9.45
N ASN A 38 -12.13 -5.48 9.72
CA ASN A 38 -11.74 -4.48 8.73
C ASN A 38 -10.99 -5.12 7.56
N LEU A 39 -10.08 -6.07 7.82
CA LEU A 39 -9.36 -6.79 6.77
C LEU A 39 -10.33 -7.62 5.90
N ASN A 40 -11.23 -8.38 6.54
CA ASN A 40 -12.24 -9.19 5.84
C ASN A 40 -13.18 -8.35 4.97
N ALA A 41 -13.46 -7.10 5.36
CA ALA A 41 -14.25 -6.19 4.54
C ALA A 41 -13.55 -5.86 3.21
N TYR A 42 -12.22 -5.73 3.20
CA TYR A 42 -11.43 -5.55 1.97
C TYR A 42 -11.34 -6.85 1.16
N GLU A 43 -11.04 -7.98 1.80
CA GLU A 43 -10.95 -9.30 1.14
C GLU A 43 -12.26 -9.62 0.40
N LYS A 44 -13.40 -9.42 1.07
CA LYS A 44 -14.72 -9.59 0.45
C LYS A 44 -14.94 -8.62 -0.72
N ALA A 45 -14.57 -7.35 -0.55
CA ALA A 45 -14.79 -6.32 -1.57
C ALA A 45 -14.02 -6.59 -2.87
N PHE A 46 -12.79 -7.11 -2.77
CA PHE A 46 -11.93 -7.38 -3.94
C PHE A 46 -11.97 -8.85 -4.43
N SER A 47 -12.74 -9.72 -3.77
CA SER A 47 -12.94 -11.13 -4.17
C SER A 47 -13.31 -11.40 -5.65
N PRO A 48 -13.96 -10.49 -6.42
CA PRO A 48 -14.21 -10.73 -7.84
C PRO A 48 -12.97 -10.76 -8.74
N VAL A 49 -11.79 -10.38 -8.23
CA VAL A 49 -10.52 -10.39 -8.98
C VAL A 49 -9.39 -11.00 -8.16
N SER A 50 -8.34 -11.47 -8.85
CA SER A 50 -7.09 -11.83 -8.16
C SER A 50 -6.49 -10.57 -7.54
N HIS A 51 -6.23 -10.59 -6.24
CA HIS A 51 -5.73 -9.44 -5.51
C HIS A 51 -4.80 -9.86 -4.37
N THR A 52 -4.11 -8.87 -3.80
CA THR A 52 -3.33 -9.02 -2.58
C THR A 52 -3.51 -7.75 -1.76
N LEU A 53 -3.94 -7.88 -0.51
CA LEU A 53 -4.04 -6.75 0.40
C LEU A 53 -2.69 -6.52 1.09
N CYS A 54 -2.00 -5.43 0.74
CA CYS A 54 -0.75 -5.04 1.39
C CYS A 54 -1.03 -4.06 2.53
N TYR A 55 -0.93 -4.50 3.78
CA TYR A 55 -1.07 -3.61 4.93
C TYR A 55 0.09 -2.62 5.00
N ALA A 56 -0.22 -1.32 5.01
CA ALA A 56 0.77 -0.26 5.18
C ALA A 56 1.33 -0.27 6.61
N VAL A 57 2.52 -0.85 6.78
CA VAL A 57 3.13 -1.14 8.09
C VAL A 57 3.36 0.13 8.91
N LYS A 58 3.64 1.26 8.23
CA LYS A 58 3.73 2.59 8.83
C LYS A 58 2.53 3.02 9.68
N ALA A 59 1.34 2.42 9.48
CA ALA A 59 0.14 2.76 10.24
C ALA A 59 0.21 2.27 11.69
N ASN A 60 0.77 1.07 11.92
CA ASN A 60 1.05 0.54 13.24
C ASN A 60 2.09 -0.59 13.14
N THR A 61 3.30 -0.31 13.60
CA THR A 61 4.46 -1.22 13.56
C THR A 61 4.51 -2.19 14.74
N ASN A 62 3.49 -2.21 15.61
CA ASN A 62 3.45 -3.13 16.74
C ASN A 62 3.44 -4.59 16.24
N LEU A 63 4.40 -5.38 16.73
CA LEU A 63 4.62 -6.75 16.24
C LEU A 63 3.38 -7.64 16.40
N SER A 64 2.59 -7.48 17.45
CA SER A 64 1.38 -8.28 17.68
C SER A 64 0.23 -7.87 16.75
N VAL A 65 0.12 -6.59 16.42
CA VAL A 65 -0.83 -6.08 15.40
C VAL A 65 -0.45 -6.62 14.03
N CYS A 66 0.82 -6.49 13.63
CA CYS A 66 1.33 -7.04 12.38
C CYS A 66 1.12 -8.56 12.28
N LYS A 67 1.46 -9.32 13.34
CA LYS A 67 1.22 -10.77 13.41
C LYS A 67 -0.25 -11.12 13.21
N THR A 68 -1.15 -10.36 13.83
CA THR A 68 -2.60 -10.56 13.67
C THR A 68 -3.02 -10.40 12.22
N ILE A 69 -2.51 -9.37 11.54
CA ILE A 69 -2.85 -9.06 10.14
C ILE A 69 -2.27 -10.11 9.18
N PHE A 70 -0.98 -10.44 9.31
CA PHE A 70 -0.32 -11.37 8.39
C PHE A 70 -0.76 -12.83 8.60
N ALA A 71 -1.20 -13.20 9.81
CA ALA A 71 -1.83 -14.50 10.05
C ALA A 71 -3.16 -14.68 9.29
N GLN A 72 -3.78 -13.61 8.81
CA GLN A 72 -4.96 -13.67 7.93
C GLN A 72 -4.58 -13.73 6.44
N GLY A 73 -3.28 -13.80 6.10
CA GLY A 73 -2.81 -13.95 4.72
C GLY A 73 -2.55 -12.65 3.96
N ALA A 74 -2.71 -11.49 4.61
CA ALA A 74 -2.37 -10.19 4.06
C ALA A 74 -0.86 -10.06 3.75
N GLY A 75 -0.54 -9.28 2.73
CA GLY A 75 0.79 -8.80 2.41
C GLY A 75 1.18 -7.55 3.21
N ALA A 76 2.35 -7.00 2.90
CA ALA A 76 2.86 -5.79 3.56
C ALA A 76 3.28 -4.73 2.54
N ASP A 77 2.88 -3.49 2.77
CA ASP A 77 3.46 -2.29 2.15
C ASP A 77 4.42 -1.66 3.16
N VAL A 78 5.72 -1.71 2.86
CA VAL A 78 6.79 -1.22 3.73
C VAL A 78 7.46 0.00 3.10
N VAL A 79 7.88 0.96 3.92
CA VAL A 79 8.59 2.17 3.46
C VAL A 79 10.03 2.27 4.00
N SER A 80 10.52 1.26 4.71
CA SER A 80 11.91 1.17 5.17
C SER A 80 12.36 -0.28 5.40
N GLY A 81 13.66 -0.49 5.52
CA GLY A 81 14.25 -1.76 5.93
C GLY A 81 13.83 -2.20 7.33
N GLY A 82 13.55 -1.25 8.23
CA GLY A 82 13.02 -1.54 9.56
C GLY A 82 11.60 -2.10 9.50
N GLU A 83 10.73 -1.53 8.67
CA GLU A 83 9.39 -2.06 8.43
C GLU A 83 9.43 -3.42 7.73
N LEU A 84 10.34 -3.62 6.77
CA LEU A 84 10.58 -4.93 6.14
C LEU A 84 10.99 -5.97 7.19
N TYR A 85 11.90 -5.63 8.11
CA TYR A 85 12.28 -6.51 9.20
C TYR A 85 11.09 -6.85 10.11
N ILE A 86 10.28 -5.85 10.50
CA ILE A 86 9.07 -6.08 11.31
C ILE A 86 8.09 -6.99 10.57
N ALA A 87 7.85 -6.74 9.28
CA ALA A 87 6.94 -7.53 8.46
C ALA A 87 7.35 -9.00 8.40
N LEU A 88 8.61 -9.27 8.09
CA LEU A 88 9.17 -10.62 8.05
C LEU A 88 9.12 -11.29 9.43
N LYS A 89 9.51 -10.57 10.49
CA LYS A 89 9.47 -11.07 11.88
C LYS A 89 8.04 -11.36 12.35
N ALA A 90 7.06 -10.63 11.83
CA ALA A 90 5.64 -10.83 12.09
C ALA A 90 5.01 -11.97 11.26
N GLY A 91 5.77 -12.58 10.35
CA GLY A 91 5.31 -13.70 9.53
C GLY A 91 4.70 -13.31 8.17
N ALA A 92 4.92 -12.09 7.69
CA ALA A 92 4.53 -11.74 6.33
C ALA A 92 5.28 -12.62 5.31
N GLN A 93 4.55 -13.14 4.32
CA GLN A 93 5.16 -13.89 3.22
C GLN A 93 5.94 -12.92 2.33
N PRO A 94 7.25 -13.13 2.07
CA PRO A 94 8.04 -12.19 1.29
C PRO A 94 7.45 -11.90 -0.10
N GLY A 95 6.94 -12.94 -0.77
CA GLY A 95 6.24 -12.83 -2.07
C GLY A 95 4.93 -12.04 -2.04
N LYS A 96 4.52 -11.47 -0.89
CA LYS A 96 3.41 -10.54 -0.74
C LYS A 96 3.85 -9.18 -0.15
N ILE A 97 5.14 -8.87 -0.17
CA ILE A 97 5.67 -7.59 0.33
C ILE A 97 6.01 -6.66 -0.82
N VAL A 98 5.46 -5.45 -0.80
CA VAL A 98 5.85 -4.36 -1.70
C VAL A 98 6.65 -3.31 -0.92
N PHE A 99 7.67 -2.72 -1.53
CA PHE A 99 8.54 -1.73 -0.89
C PHE A 99 8.41 -0.37 -1.58
N ALA A 100 7.71 0.56 -0.93
CA ALA A 100 7.55 1.96 -1.35
C ALA A 100 8.57 2.91 -0.67
N GLY A 101 8.47 4.22 -0.92
CA GLY A 101 9.28 5.24 -0.25
C GLY A 101 10.34 5.89 -1.16
N VAL A 102 10.51 7.20 -1.04
CA VAL A 102 11.27 8.04 -2.00
C VAL A 102 12.80 7.97 -1.89
N GLY A 103 13.32 7.32 -0.86
CA GLY A 103 14.72 7.40 -0.48
C GLY A 103 15.32 6.08 -0.05
N LYS A 104 14.93 4.96 -0.70
CA LYS A 104 15.47 3.64 -0.36
C LYS A 104 16.98 3.64 -0.49
N THR A 105 17.66 3.26 0.57
CA THR A 105 19.13 3.15 0.62
C THR A 105 19.61 1.92 -0.14
N ARG A 106 20.92 1.85 -0.41
CA ARG A 106 21.51 0.68 -1.09
C ARG A 106 21.35 -0.58 -0.26
N GLU A 107 21.48 -0.42 1.05
CA GLU A 107 21.39 -1.47 2.06
C GLU A 107 19.96 -2.00 2.13
N GLU A 108 18.97 -1.12 2.13
CA GLU A 108 17.55 -1.49 2.11
C GLU A 108 17.15 -2.21 0.81
N ILE A 109 17.60 -1.70 -0.34
CA ILE A 109 17.34 -2.36 -1.63
C ILE A 109 17.96 -3.76 -1.62
N ARG A 110 19.22 -3.90 -1.21
CA ARG A 110 19.89 -5.21 -1.12
C ARG A 110 19.16 -6.15 -0.17
N TYR A 111 18.75 -5.66 1.01
CA TYR A 111 18.03 -6.45 1.99
C TYR A 111 16.69 -6.95 1.42
N ALA A 112 15.94 -6.10 0.74
CA ALA A 112 14.69 -6.46 0.08
C ALA A 112 14.87 -7.48 -1.06
N ILE A 113 15.92 -7.33 -1.88
CA ILE A 113 16.26 -8.30 -2.93
C ILE A 113 16.54 -9.69 -2.32
N ARG A 114 17.40 -9.75 -1.28
CA ARG A 114 17.74 -10.99 -0.59
C ARG A 114 16.56 -11.62 0.13
N SER A 115 15.66 -10.78 0.63
CA SER A 115 14.41 -11.21 1.25
C SER A 115 13.40 -11.75 0.23
N LYS A 116 13.62 -11.55 -1.09
CA LYS A 116 12.73 -11.99 -2.17
C LYS A 116 11.33 -11.40 -2.04
N ILE A 117 11.26 -10.09 -1.79
CA ILE A 117 9.99 -9.37 -1.75
C ILE A 117 9.25 -9.47 -3.10
N LEU A 118 7.93 -9.22 -3.12
CA LEU A 118 7.14 -9.25 -4.34
C LEU A 118 7.66 -8.26 -5.37
N MET A 119 7.81 -6.98 -4.99
CA MET A 119 8.08 -5.89 -5.93
C MET A 119 8.57 -4.62 -5.24
N PHE A 120 9.43 -3.86 -5.91
CA PHE A 120 9.73 -2.48 -5.53
C PHE A 120 8.72 -1.53 -6.17
N ASN A 121 8.22 -0.58 -5.38
CA ASN A 121 7.48 0.59 -5.86
C ASN A 121 8.46 1.76 -5.96
N ALA A 122 9.03 1.99 -7.14
CA ALA A 122 10.01 3.04 -7.37
C ALA A 122 9.37 4.41 -7.58
N GLU A 123 10.02 5.44 -7.06
CA GLU A 123 9.50 6.80 -6.97
C GLU A 123 10.24 7.76 -7.92
N SER A 124 11.44 7.40 -8.38
CA SER A 124 12.27 8.24 -9.26
C SER A 124 13.08 7.44 -10.28
N VAL A 125 13.51 8.09 -11.36
CA VAL A 125 14.39 7.47 -12.38
C VAL A 125 15.75 7.07 -11.82
N GLN A 126 16.26 7.83 -10.84
CA GLN A 126 17.51 7.56 -10.14
C GLN A 126 17.40 6.29 -9.30
N GLU A 127 16.28 6.10 -8.62
CA GLU A 127 16.00 4.90 -7.84
C GLU A 127 15.86 3.66 -8.75
N ILE A 128 15.16 3.77 -9.89
CA ILE A 128 15.07 2.69 -10.89
C ILE A 128 16.47 2.23 -11.33
N ALA A 129 17.34 3.18 -11.66
CA ALA A 129 18.72 2.88 -12.04
C ALA A 129 19.51 2.21 -10.90
N LEU A 130 19.31 2.66 -9.66
CA LEU A 130 19.95 2.10 -8.48
C LEU A 130 19.50 0.67 -8.21
N ILE A 131 18.19 0.40 -8.27
CA ILE A 131 17.63 -0.94 -8.10
C ILE A 131 18.20 -1.88 -9.16
N ASN A 132 18.24 -1.48 -10.44
CA ASN A 132 18.85 -2.28 -11.50
C ASN A 132 20.34 -2.57 -11.21
N LYS A 133 21.10 -1.57 -10.76
CA LYS A 133 22.52 -1.75 -10.42
C LYS A 133 22.72 -2.78 -9.31
N ILE A 134 21.93 -2.70 -8.24
CA ILE A 134 22.04 -3.62 -7.11
C ILE A 134 21.53 -5.02 -7.49
N ALA A 135 20.44 -5.13 -8.25
CA ALA A 135 19.95 -6.40 -8.77
C ALA A 135 21.01 -7.11 -9.64
N LYS A 136 21.73 -6.35 -10.48
CA LYS A 136 22.89 -6.87 -11.24
C LYS A 136 23.99 -7.41 -10.32
N GLN A 137 24.33 -6.68 -9.26
CA GLN A 137 25.34 -7.08 -8.27
C GLN A 137 24.94 -8.36 -7.52
N GLU A 138 23.66 -8.48 -7.17
CA GLU A 138 23.07 -9.68 -6.53
C GLU A 138 22.72 -10.78 -7.55
N LYS A 139 23.10 -10.61 -8.82
CA LYS A 139 22.92 -11.58 -9.93
C LYS A 139 21.48 -12.09 -10.05
N THR A 140 20.50 -11.19 -9.89
CA THR A 140 19.08 -11.54 -9.93
C THR A 140 18.27 -10.49 -10.68
N LYS A 141 17.06 -10.89 -11.10
CA LYS A 141 16.08 -10.00 -11.72
C LYS A 141 14.98 -9.70 -10.70
N VAL A 142 14.61 -8.44 -10.56
CA VAL A 142 13.63 -8.00 -9.55
C VAL A 142 12.42 -7.40 -10.22
N ARG A 143 11.25 -7.58 -9.60
CA ARG A 143 10.01 -6.94 -10.07
C ARG A 143 10.00 -5.48 -9.66
N LEU A 144 9.51 -4.64 -10.55
CA LEU A 144 9.41 -3.20 -10.35
C LEU A 144 8.02 -2.72 -10.78
N ALA A 145 7.40 -1.91 -9.94
CA ALA A 145 6.39 -0.96 -10.32
C ALA A 145 6.93 0.45 -10.19
N ILE A 146 6.40 1.37 -11.01
CA ILE A 146 6.71 2.80 -10.91
C ILE A 146 5.50 3.49 -10.30
N ARG A 147 5.72 4.27 -9.24
CA ARG A 147 4.69 5.11 -8.64
C ARG A 147 4.40 6.30 -9.55
N ILE A 148 3.16 6.40 -10.00
CA ILE A 148 2.69 7.47 -10.87
C ILE A 148 1.77 8.40 -10.10
N ASN A 149 1.94 9.71 -10.30
CA ASN A 149 1.02 10.73 -9.84
C ASN A 149 -0.02 10.99 -10.93
N PRO A 150 -1.29 10.58 -10.74
CA PRO A 150 -2.32 10.69 -11.78
C PRO A 150 -2.86 12.12 -11.96
N HIS A 151 -2.30 13.12 -11.27
CA HIS A 151 -2.81 14.50 -11.21
C HIS A 151 -4.30 14.57 -10.86
N VAL A 152 -4.67 13.89 -9.77
CA VAL A 152 -6.02 13.93 -9.21
C VAL A 152 -5.95 14.79 -7.95
N ASP A 153 -6.69 15.90 -7.93
CA ASP A 153 -6.85 16.70 -6.71
C ASP A 153 -7.78 15.94 -5.76
N ALA A 154 -7.24 15.41 -4.67
CA ALA A 154 -8.01 14.65 -3.70
C ALA A 154 -8.96 15.53 -2.86
N HIS A 155 -8.94 16.88 -3.01
CA HIS A 155 -9.71 17.84 -2.21
C HIS A 155 -9.71 17.52 -0.70
N THR A 156 -8.64 16.93 -0.19
CA THR A 156 -8.39 16.74 1.24
C THR A 156 -7.74 18.00 1.80
N HIS A 157 -7.65 18.12 3.13
CA HIS A 157 -7.05 19.30 3.79
C HIS A 157 -5.73 19.72 3.11
N LYS A 158 -5.48 21.04 2.97
CA LYS A 158 -4.35 21.68 2.25
C LYS A 158 -2.95 21.05 2.50
N TYR A 159 -2.76 20.31 3.59
CA TYR A 159 -1.51 19.66 3.99
C TYR A 159 -1.37 18.17 3.59
N ILE A 160 -2.43 17.52 3.10
CA ILE A 160 -2.49 16.06 2.83
C ILE A 160 -2.54 15.73 1.32
N THR A 161 -2.74 16.73 0.46
CA THR A 161 -2.77 16.56 -1.00
C THR A 161 -1.37 16.28 -1.56
N THR A 162 -0.92 15.03 -1.51
CA THR A 162 0.34 14.56 -2.12
C THR A 162 0.27 14.40 -3.65
N GLY A 163 -0.85 14.78 -4.29
CA GLY A 163 -1.13 14.59 -5.72
C GLY A 163 -0.77 15.74 -6.66
N LYS A 164 -0.18 16.84 -6.16
CA LYS A 164 0.25 17.98 -7.01
C LYS A 164 1.57 17.70 -7.73
N SER A 165 1.81 18.37 -8.85
CA SER A 165 3.03 18.29 -9.68
C SER A 165 4.34 18.59 -8.93
N GLU A 166 4.26 19.22 -7.76
CA GLU A 166 5.37 19.60 -6.88
C GLU A 166 5.66 18.57 -5.78
N SER A 167 4.95 17.44 -5.79
CA SER A 167 5.14 16.36 -4.84
C SER A 167 6.48 15.66 -5.05
N LYS A 168 7.23 15.42 -3.96
CA LYS A 168 8.45 14.58 -3.97
C LYS A 168 8.20 13.11 -4.30
N PHE A 169 6.94 12.70 -4.30
CA PHE A 169 6.51 11.33 -4.52
C PHE A 169 6.25 11.09 -5.99
N GLY A 170 6.67 9.96 -6.53
CA GLY A 170 6.30 9.44 -7.83
C GLY A 170 6.74 10.24 -9.06
N ILE A 171 6.52 9.63 -10.22
CA ILE A 171 6.69 10.24 -11.53
C ILE A 171 5.36 10.85 -11.99
N SER A 172 5.40 12.04 -12.60
CA SER A 172 4.19 12.66 -13.13
C SER A 172 3.55 11.81 -14.23
N TYR A 173 2.21 11.82 -14.33
CA TYR A 173 1.48 11.06 -15.35
C TYR A 173 1.99 11.34 -16.77
N LYS A 174 2.35 12.59 -17.06
CA LYS A 174 2.89 13.01 -18.38
C LYS A 174 4.17 12.27 -18.76
N ARG A 175 5.04 12.00 -17.78
CA ARG A 175 6.33 11.31 -17.97
C ARG A 175 6.26 9.80 -17.76
N ALA A 176 5.13 9.28 -17.29
CA ALA A 176 4.99 7.89 -16.89
C ALA A 176 5.36 6.93 -18.03
N PHE A 177 4.75 7.09 -19.20
CA PHE A 177 4.97 6.21 -20.34
C PHE A 177 6.45 6.19 -20.79
N GLU A 178 7.07 7.35 -20.97
CA GLU A 178 8.50 7.45 -21.32
C GLU A 178 9.40 6.79 -20.26
N THR A 179 9.06 6.97 -18.97
CA THR A 179 9.82 6.38 -17.86
C THR A 179 9.75 4.85 -17.89
N TYR A 180 8.60 4.26 -18.22
CA TYR A 180 8.49 2.81 -18.42
C TYR A 180 9.33 2.32 -19.62
N LEU A 181 9.31 3.04 -20.75
CA LEU A 181 10.14 2.69 -21.91
C LEU A 181 11.64 2.72 -21.58
N LEU A 182 12.09 3.74 -20.84
CA LEU A 182 13.47 3.82 -20.37
C LEU A 182 13.80 2.70 -19.39
N ALA A 183 12.91 2.42 -18.44
CA ALA A 183 13.10 1.34 -17.48
C ALA A 183 13.15 -0.05 -18.15
N GLY A 184 12.46 -0.22 -19.28
CA GLY A 184 12.45 -1.46 -20.07
C GLY A 184 13.80 -1.81 -20.69
N LYS A 185 14.71 -0.83 -20.80
CA LYS A 185 16.09 -1.05 -21.28
C LYS A 185 16.99 -1.72 -20.22
N TYR A 186 16.55 -1.79 -18.96
CA TYR A 186 17.34 -2.41 -17.88
C TYR A 186 17.11 -3.93 -17.81
N GLY A 187 18.16 -4.70 -18.12
CA GLY A 187 18.08 -6.17 -18.16
C GLY A 187 17.76 -6.86 -16.81
N ASN A 188 18.03 -6.21 -15.67
CA ASN A 188 17.82 -6.79 -14.33
C ASN A 188 16.48 -6.38 -13.71
N LEU A 189 15.61 -5.71 -14.47
CA LEU A 189 14.28 -5.30 -14.01
C LEU A 189 13.20 -6.05 -14.79
N LYS A 190 12.18 -6.53 -14.07
CA LYS A 190 10.91 -6.97 -14.64
C LYS A 190 9.87 -5.90 -14.32
N LEU A 191 9.43 -5.14 -15.33
CA LEU A 191 8.36 -4.16 -15.16
C LEU A 191 7.06 -4.92 -14.97
N SER A 192 6.57 -5.00 -13.73
CA SER A 192 5.46 -5.87 -13.35
C SER A 192 4.25 -5.11 -12.84
N GLY A 193 4.36 -3.81 -12.51
CA GLY A 193 3.21 -3.10 -11.98
C GLY A 193 3.18 -1.61 -12.27
N ILE A 194 2.02 -1.01 -12.07
CA ILE A 194 1.83 0.43 -11.94
C ILE A 194 1.39 0.68 -10.50
N HIS A 195 2.07 1.57 -9.78
CA HIS A 195 1.68 1.98 -8.44
C HIS A 195 1.12 3.40 -8.46
N CYS A 196 0.13 3.66 -7.62
CA CYS A 196 -0.42 4.98 -7.38
C CYS A 196 -0.77 5.11 -5.90
N HIS A 197 -0.55 6.30 -5.33
CA HIS A 197 -1.07 6.62 -4.01
C HIS A 197 -1.42 8.11 -3.96
N ILE A 198 -2.71 8.39 -3.93
CA ILE A 198 -3.29 9.73 -4.09
C ILE A 198 -3.41 10.53 -2.79
N GLY A 199 -3.07 9.95 -1.64
CA GLY A 199 -3.08 10.61 -0.34
C GLY A 199 -3.72 9.76 0.77
N SER A 200 -4.09 10.41 1.87
CA SER A 200 -4.72 9.77 3.04
C SER A 200 -6.03 10.47 3.41
N GLN A 201 -6.90 9.77 4.16
CA GLN A 201 -8.22 10.26 4.59
C GLN A 201 -9.10 10.72 3.42
N ILE A 202 -9.07 9.95 2.33
CA ILE A 202 -9.75 10.24 1.08
C ILE A 202 -11.19 9.74 1.15
N THR A 203 -12.13 10.64 0.88
CA THR A 203 -13.57 10.37 0.86
C THR A 203 -14.16 10.36 -0.55
N SER A 204 -13.43 10.85 -1.55
CA SER A 204 -13.84 10.93 -2.96
C SER A 204 -12.62 10.79 -3.88
N THR A 205 -12.78 10.65 -5.21
CA THR A 205 -11.70 10.62 -6.25
C THR A 205 -11.08 9.28 -6.68
N PHE A 206 -11.41 8.14 -6.04
CA PHE A 206 -10.87 6.84 -6.43
C PHE A 206 -11.18 6.44 -7.89
N ARG A 207 -12.36 6.79 -8.40
CA ARG A 207 -12.76 6.53 -9.80
C ARG A 207 -11.84 7.19 -10.82
N LEU A 208 -11.48 8.45 -10.59
CA LEU A 208 -10.63 9.20 -11.52
C LEU A 208 -9.20 8.65 -11.52
N MET A 209 -8.69 8.29 -10.34
CA MET A 209 -7.40 7.61 -10.19
C MET A 209 -7.39 6.27 -10.93
N ALA A 210 -8.42 5.44 -10.74
CA ALA A 210 -8.55 4.15 -11.42
C ALA A 210 -8.60 4.32 -12.96
N LYS A 211 -9.34 5.32 -13.46
CA LYS A 211 -9.41 5.62 -14.90
C LYS A 211 -8.02 5.95 -15.47
N ARG A 212 -7.25 6.81 -14.80
CA ARG A 212 -5.88 7.16 -15.23
C ARG A 212 -4.95 5.96 -15.23
N MET A 213 -5.04 5.10 -14.21
CA MET A 213 -4.25 3.88 -14.17
C MET A 213 -4.60 2.92 -15.31
N ALA A 214 -5.89 2.74 -15.63
CA ALA A 214 -6.34 1.93 -16.75
C ALA A 214 -5.87 2.48 -18.11
N GLU A 215 -5.97 3.79 -18.33
CA GLU A 215 -5.45 4.47 -19.54
C GLU A 215 -3.95 4.21 -19.73
N LEU A 216 -3.15 4.33 -18.66
CA LEU A 216 -1.71 4.06 -18.72
C LEU A 216 -1.42 2.57 -18.94
N PHE A 217 -2.16 1.68 -18.27
CA PHE A 217 -2.04 0.22 -18.45
C PHE A 217 -2.22 -0.18 -19.92
N ILE A 218 -3.32 0.26 -20.55
CA ILE A 218 -3.60 -0.03 -21.97
C ILE A 218 -2.46 0.49 -22.86
N LYS A 219 -2.00 1.72 -22.60
CA LYS A 219 -0.91 2.33 -23.38
C LYS A 219 0.39 1.53 -23.27
N LEU A 220 0.72 1.02 -22.08
CA LEU A 220 1.91 0.18 -21.86
C LEU A 220 1.77 -1.19 -22.50
N GLN A 221 0.59 -1.79 -22.44
CA GLN A 221 0.29 -3.07 -23.09
C GLN A 221 0.47 -2.98 -24.61
N HIS A 222 -0.03 -1.93 -25.26
CA HIS A 222 0.18 -1.68 -26.69
C HIS A 222 1.65 -1.48 -27.07
N ALA A 223 2.48 -1.02 -26.12
CA ALA A 223 3.92 -0.89 -26.30
C ALA A 223 4.70 -2.20 -25.99
N GLY A 224 4.00 -3.31 -25.73
CA GLY A 224 4.59 -4.62 -25.42
C GLY A 224 5.10 -4.76 -23.99
N ILE A 225 4.75 -3.84 -23.08
CA ILE A 225 5.13 -3.91 -21.66
C ILE A 225 4.02 -4.64 -20.91
N ASN A 226 4.31 -5.87 -20.49
CA ASN A 226 3.36 -6.72 -19.78
C ASN A 226 3.28 -6.35 -18.28
N ILE A 227 2.23 -5.63 -17.91
CA ILE A 227 1.94 -5.25 -16.52
C ILE A 227 1.07 -6.33 -15.86
N GLU A 228 1.49 -6.82 -14.70
CA GLU A 228 0.81 -7.87 -13.93
C GLU A 228 -0.01 -7.30 -12.75
N TYR A 229 0.39 -6.15 -12.21
CA TYR A 229 -0.19 -5.57 -11.00
C TYR A 229 -0.59 -4.11 -11.19
N LEU A 230 -1.78 -3.77 -10.72
CA LEU A 230 -2.19 -2.39 -10.49
C LEU A 230 -2.30 -2.17 -8.99
N ASP A 231 -1.29 -1.52 -8.42
CA ASP A 231 -1.26 -1.14 -7.01
C ASP A 231 -1.89 0.25 -6.86
N ILE A 232 -3.15 0.27 -6.39
CA ILE A 232 -3.93 1.50 -6.20
C ILE A 232 -3.58 2.25 -4.91
N GLY A 233 -2.65 1.70 -4.10
CA GLY A 233 -2.25 2.23 -2.82
C GLY A 233 -3.36 2.23 -1.77
N GLY A 234 -3.07 2.86 -0.63
CA GLY A 234 -4.05 3.09 0.44
C GLY A 234 -4.75 4.45 0.34
N GLY A 235 -5.35 4.87 1.45
CA GLY A 235 -5.86 6.24 1.64
C GLY A 235 -7.35 6.34 1.88
N LEU A 236 -8.11 5.25 1.79
CA LEU A 236 -9.53 5.23 2.14
C LEU A 236 -9.72 5.75 3.57
N GLY A 237 -10.53 6.80 3.73
CA GLY A 237 -10.73 7.45 5.02
C GLY A 237 -11.47 6.59 6.03
N ILE A 238 -11.41 7.00 7.29
CA ILE A 238 -12.25 6.48 8.37
C ILE A 238 -13.11 7.59 8.96
N LYS A 239 -14.14 7.23 9.73
CA LYS A 239 -14.99 8.18 10.44
C LYS A 239 -14.34 8.51 11.79
N TYR A 240 -13.80 9.72 11.95
CA TYR A 240 -13.26 10.21 13.23
C TYR A 240 -14.35 10.92 14.03
N HIS A 241 -15.15 11.71 13.34
CA HIS A 241 -16.27 12.48 13.88
C HIS A 241 -17.52 12.19 13.04
N ASN A 242 -17.82 13.08 12.10
CA ASN A 242 -19.03 13.06 11.29
C ASN A 242 -18.76 12.72 9.83
N GLU A 243 -17.52 12.39 9.46
CA GLU A 243 -17.17 11.99 8.10
C GLU A 243 -17.94 10.72 7.70
N ILE A 244 -18.28 10.62 6.43
CA ILE A 244 -18.94 9.45 5.84
C ILE A 244 -18.00 8.90 4.77
N PRO A 245 -16.89 8.24 5.16
CA PRO A 245 -15.97 7.67 4.19
C PRO A 245 -16.64 6.52 3.43
N PRO A 246 -16.24 6.28 2.16
CA PRO A 246 -16.72 5.11 1.45
C PRO A 246 -16.27 3.83 2.16
N ALA A 247 -17.14 2.83 2.20
CA ALA A 247 -16.77 1.50 2.64
C ALA A 247 -15.82 0.84 1.60
N PRO A 248 -15.02 -0.17 1.99
CA PRO A 248 -14.16 -0.91 1.05
C PRO A 248 -14.90 -1.43 -0.20
N GLY A 249 -16.16 -1.85 -0.06
CA GLY A 249 -16.99 -2.27 -1.19
C GLY A 249 -17.29 -1.17 -2.20
N ALA A 250 -17.45 0.08 -1.77
CA ALA A 250 -17.63 1.22 -2.67
C ALA A 250 -16.33 1.53 -3.43
N LEU A 251 -15.19 1.48 -2.74
CA LEU A 251 -13.88 1.59 -3.38
C LEU A 251 -13.69 0.52 -4.46
N ALA A 252 -13.93 -0.76 -4.11
CA ALA A 252 -13.79 -1.86 -5.05
C ALA A 252 -14.72 -1.69 -6.26
N LYS A 253 -15.98 -1.27 -6.06
CA LYS A 253 -16.90 -1.01 -7.17
C LYS A 253 -16.35 0.01 -8.17
N GLU A 254 -15.83 1.14 -7.69
CA GLU A 254 -15.28 2.20 -8.54
C GLU A 254 -14.02 1.76 -9.29
N VAL A 255 -13.14 1.01 -8.64
CA VAL A 255 -11.89 0.54 -9.24
C VAL A 255 -12.16 -0.59 -10.23
N LEU A 256 -12.89 -1.63 -9.82
CA LEU A 256 -13.12 -2.83 -10.63
C LEU A 256 -13.98 -2.57 -11.86
N ALA A 257 -14.88 -1.58 -11.83
CA ALA A 257 -15.66 -1.20 -13.01
C ALA A 257 -14.79 -0.73 -14.19
N LEU A 258 -13.58 -0.25 -13.93
CA LEU A 258 -12.65 0.28 -14.92
C LEU A 258 -11.53 -0.69 -15.30
N LEU A 259 -11.47 -1.85 -14.63
CA LEU A 259 -10.46 -2.90 -14.83
C LEU A 259 -11.04 -4.19 -15.43
N LYS A 260 -12.34 -4.20 -15.74
CA LYS A 260 -12.93 -5.28 -16.54
C LYS A 260 -12.44 -5.12 -18.00
N PRO A 261 -12.02 -6.22 -18.66
CA PRO A 261 -11.68 -6.20 -20.07
C PRO A 261 -12.82 -5.65 -20.93
#